data_AF-A0A075TEM8-F1
#
_entry.id   AF-A0A075TEM8-F1
#
_cell.length_a   1.000
_cell.length_b   1.000
_cell.length_c   1.000
_cell.angle_alpha   90.00
_cell.angle_beta   90.00
_cell.angle_gamma   90.00
#
_symmetry.space_group_name_H-M   'P 1'
#
loop_
_entity.id
_entity.type
_entity.pdbx_description
1 polymer ?
#
loop_
_entity_poly.entity_id
_entity_poly.type
_entity_poly.pdbx_seq_one_letter_code
_entity_poly.pdbx_strand_id
1 'polypeptide(L)'
;MGITGMIYMFTMVFSLIVLILSSSTVGYDYFQFTQQYQPAVCNSNPTPCNDPPEKLFTVHGLWPSNKNGPDPEKCKNIQMNSQKIGNMAAQLEIIWPNVLNRTDHIGFWEREWLKHGTCGYPTIRDDMHYLKTVIKMYITQKQNVS
;
A
#
# COMPACT_ATOMS: atom_id res chain seq x y z
N MET A 1 -33.25 -33.47 25.53
CA MET A 1 -33.32 -32.79 24.21
C MET A 1 -33.42 -33.87 23.14
N GLY A 2 -34.43 -33.82 22.27
CA GLY A 2 -34.56 -34.79 21.17
C GLY A 2 -33.49 -34.59 20.10
N ILE A 3 -33.30 -35.61 19.24
CA ILE A 3 -32.31 -35.62 18.14
C ILE A 3 -32.42 -34.34 17.29
N THR A 4 -33.65 -33.88 17.04
CA THR A 4 -33.93 -32.65 16.30
C THR A 4 -33.35 -31.41 16.97
N GLY A 5 -33.46 -31.28 18.30
CA GLY A 5 -32.90 -30.15 19.04
C GLY A 5 -31.38 -30.15 19.07
N MET A 6 -30.76 -31.34 19.06
CA MET A 6 -29.31 -31.48 18.96
C MET A 6 -28.80 -31.05 17.56
N ILE A 7 -29.49 -31.43 16.49
CA ILE A 7 -29.17 -31.01 15.12
C ILE A 7 -29.26 -29.48 14.99
N TYR A 8 -30.33 -28.86 15.48
CA TYR A 8 -30.48 -27.40 15.43
C TYR A 8 -29.35 -26.66 16.16
N MET A 9 -28.95 -27.15 17.34
CA MET A 9 -27.82 -26.60 18.09
C MET A 9 -26.51 -26.66 17.30
N PHE A 10 -26.20 -27.81 16.68
CA PHE A 10 -24.99 -27.94 15.86
C PHE A 10 -25.02 -27.03 14.63
N THR A 11 -26.16 -26.92 13.94
CA THR A 11 -26.29 -26.03 12.78
C THR A 11 -26.16 -24.55 13.14
N MET A 12 -26.69 -24.14 14.29
CA MET A 12 -26.60 -22.76 14.79
C MET A 12 -25.15 -22.41 15.16
N VAL A 13 -24.47 -23.29 15.90
CA VAL A 13 -23.06 -23.09 16.26
C VAL A 13 -22.17 -23.07 15.03
N PHE A 14 -22.38 -23.98 14.06
CA PHE A 14 -21.64 -23.98 12.81
C PHE A 14 -21.88 -22.69 12.00
N SER A 15 -23.12 -22.22 11.92
CA SER A 15 -23.47 -20.97 11.21
C SER A 15 -22.83 -19.74 11.88
N LEU A 16 -22.82 -19.68 13.21
CA LEU A 16 -22.13 -18.65 13.98
C LEU A 16 -20.62 -18.67 13.73
N ILE A 17 -19.99 -19.86 13.69
CA ILE A 17 -18.57 -20.00 13.38
C ILE A 17 -18.26 -19.52 11.95
N VAL A 18 -19.08 -19.88 10.96
CA VAL A 18 -18.93 -19.41 9.57
C VAL A 18 -19.05 -17.89 9.50
N LEU A 19 -20.00 -17.28 10.20
CA LEU A 19 -20.18 -15.81 10.25
C LEU A 19 -18.98 -15.10 10.90
N ILE A 20 -18.40 -15.67 11.96
CA ILE A 20 -17.19 -15.13 12.62
C ILE A 20 -15.97 -15.23 11.68
N LEU A 21 -15.83 -16.34 10.94
CA LEU A 21 -14.75 -16.52 9.94
C LEU A 21 -14.95 -15.65 8.69
N SER A 22 -16.18 -15.22 8.43
CA SER A 22 -16.52 -14.28 7.34
C SER A 22 -16.21 -12.82 7.68
N SER A 23 -15.54 -12.55 8.81
CA SER A 23 -15.10 -11.20 9.17
C SER A 23 -14.39 -10.58 7.97
N SER A 24 -15.00 -9.49 7.48
CA SER A 24 -14.63 -8.82 6.25
C SER A 24 -13.18 -8.38 6.32
N THR A 25 -12.29 -9.14 5.69
CA THR A 25 -11.01 -8.57 5.25
C THR A 25 -11.35 -7.41 4.34
N VAL A 26 -10.90 -6.20 4.69
CA VAL A 26 -10.96 -5.09 3.73
C VAL A 26 -10.20 -5.56 2.50
N GLY A 27 -10.94 -5.87 1.44
CA GLY A 27 -10.43 -6.44 0.20
C GLY A 27 -10.10 -5.34 -0.80
N TYR A 28 -9.29 -5.70 -1.79
CA TYR A 28 -9.03 -4.91 -2.99
C TYR A 28 -9.15 -5.81 -4.21
N ASP A 29 -9.44 -5.23 -5.37
CA ASP A 29 -9.62 -5.96 -6.62
C ASP A 29 -8.33 -6.05 -7.45
N TYR A 30 -7.50 -5.00 -7.44
CA TYR A 30 -6.24 -4.91 -8.20
C TYR A 30 -5.25 -3.94 -7.55
N PHE A 31 -4.05 -3.84 -8.11
CA PHE A 31 -3.06 -2.83 -7.73
C PHE A 31 -2.90 -1.78 -8.83
N GLN A 32 -2.92 -0.51 -8.44
CA GLN A 32 -2.43 0.60 -9.25
C GLN A 32 -0.97 0.87 -8.88
N PHE A 33 -0.06 0.67 -9.84
CA PHE A 33 1.33 1.11 -9.70
C PHE A 33 1.51 2.39 -10.49
N THR A 34 1.50 3.52 -9.77
CA THR A 34 1.47 4.85 -10.38
C THR A 34 2.86 5.48 -10.35
N GLN A 35 3.15 6.25 -11.39
CA GLN A 35 4.38 7.02 -11.52
C GLN A 35 4.05 8.48 -11.81
N GLN A 36 4.96 9.36 -11.39
CA GLN A 36 4.83 10.81 -11.53
C GLN A 36 6.03 11.38 -12.24
N TYR A 37 5.78 12.30 -13.18
CA TYR A 37 6.83 13.08 -13.82
C TYR A 37 7.19 14.27 -12.94
N GLN A 38 8.40 14.27 -12.36
CA GLN A 38 8.76 15.25 -11.31
C GLN A 38 8.54 16.72 -11.74
N PRO A 39 8.93 17.15 -12.96
CA PRO A 39 8.75 18.54 -13.38
C PRO A 39 7.27 18.93 -13.48
N ALA A 40 6.39 18.01 -13.88
CA ALA A 40 4.96 18.28 -13.90
C ALA A 40 4.42 18.44 -12.47
N VAL A 41 4.80 17.54 -11.55
CA VAL A 41 4.40 17.63 -10.13
C VAL A 41 4.80 18.99 -9.54
N CYS A 42 6.05 19.41 -9.74
CA CYS A 42 6.55 20.68 -9.20
C CYS A 42 5.89 21.92 -9.80
N ASN A 43 5.39 21.83 -11.04
CA ASN A 43 4.71 22.94 -11.71
C ASN A 43 3.21 22.98 -11.45
N SER A 44 2.59 21.85 -11.06
CA SER A 44 1.14 21.75 -10.85
C SER A 44 0.72 21.83 -9.38
N ASN A 45 1.65 21.66 -8.44
CA ASN A 45 1.33 21.67 -7.01
C ASN A 45 1.35 23.10 -6.43
N PRO A 46 0.40 23.46 -5.55
CA PRO A 46 0.47 24.73 -4.81
C PRO A 46 1.72 24.87 -3.93
N THR A 47 2.23 23.75 -3.41
CA THR A 47 3.49 23.69 -2.69
C THR A 47 4.64 23.55 -3.70
N PRO A 48 5.57 24.52 -3.76
CA PRO A 48 6.73 24.40 -4.62
C PRO A 48 7.64 23.27 -4.14
N CYS A 49 8.33 22.63 -5.07
CA CYS A 49 9.39 21.69 -4.73
C CYS A 49 10.59 22.41 -4.11
N ASN A 50 11.10 21.88 -3.00
CA ASN A 50 12.29 22.43 -2.33
C ASN A 50 13.57 22.18 -3.13
N ASP A 51 13.60 21.10 -3.91
CA ASP A 51 14.74 20.66 -4.71
C ASP A 51 14.39 20.70 -6.21
N PRO A 52 15.37 20.96 -7.10
CA PRO A 52 15.14 20.91 -8.54
C PRO A 52 14.63 19.53 -9.00
N PRO A 53 13.55 19.45 -9.80
CA PRO A 53 13.05 18.17 -10.29
C PRO A 53 13.95 17.60 -11.38
N GLU A 54 14.10 16.28 -11.35
CA GLU A 54 14.76 15.52 -12.42
C GLU A 54 13.74 15.23 -13.54
N LYS A 55 14.19 15.25 -14.80
CA LYS A 55 13.31 14.98 -15.97
C LYS A 55 13.06 13.49 -16.16
N LEU A 56 12.45 12.86 -15.17
CA LEU A 56 12.15 11.43 -15.18
C LEU A 56 10.84 11.14 -14.44
N PHE A 57 10.27 9.98 -14.75
CA PHE A 57 9.19 9.41 -13.96
C PHE A 57 9.79 8.73 -12.73
N THR A 58 9.22 8.97 -11.56
CA THR A 58 9.47 8.17 -10.35
C THR A 58 8.17 7.55 -9.89
N VAL A 59 8.26 6.58 -8.98
CA VAL A 59 7.06 6.05 -8.32
C VAL A 59 6.32 7.18 -7.63
N HIS A 60 4.99 7.17 -7.78
CA HIS A 60 4.08 7.98 -7.00
C HIS A 60 3.49 7.12 -5.87
N GLY A 61 2.98 5.93 -6.20
CA GLY A 61 2.66 4.90 -5.21
C GLY A 61 2.23 3.56 -5.77
N LEU A 62 2.00 2.62 -4.84
CA LEU A 62 1.46 1.28 -5.12
C LEU A 62 0.18 1.08 -4.31
N TRP A 63 -0.97 1.15 -4.95
CA TRP A 63 -2.25 1.27 -4.25
C TRP A 63 -3.13 0.05 -4.52
N PRO A 64 -3.54 -0.69 -3.48
CA PRO A 64 -4.66 -1.61 -3.57
C PRO A 64 -5.93 -0.82 -3.92
N SER A 65 -6.65 -1.26 -4.94
CA SER A 65 -7.77 -0.50 -5.53
C SER A 65 -8.95 -1.39 -5.88
N ASN A 66 -10.14 -0.79 -5.90
CA ASN A 66 -11.39 -1.45 -6.23
C ASN A 66 -11.82 -1.10 -7.65
N LYS A 67 -12.42 -2.05 -8.36
CA LYS A 67 -13.03 -1.81 -9.68
C LYS A 67 -14.25 -0.92 -9.56
N ASN A 68 -14.98 -1.05 -8.45
CA ASN A 68 -16.19 -0.31 -8.17
C ASN A 68 -16.11 0.31 -6.78
N GLY A 69 -16.54 1.56 -6.65
CA GLY A 69 -16.53 2.27 -5.39
C GLY A 69 -15.14 2.81 -5.00
N PRO A 70 -15.00 3.35 -3.79
CA PRO A 70 -13.75 3.92 -3.32
C PRO A 70 -12.69 2.86 -3.07
N ASP A 71 -11.42 3.23 -3.26
CA ASP A 71 -10.28 2.40 -2.89
C ASP A 71 -10.16 2.25 -1.38
N PRO A 72 -9.66 1.10 -0.90
CA PRO A 72 -9.43 0.90 0.52
C PRO A 72 -8.26 1.75 1.00
N GLU A 73 -8.43 2.42 2.14
CA GLU A 73 -7.39 3.23 2.77
C GLU A 73 -7.31 2.93 4.28
N LYS A 74 -6.09 3.05 4.85
CA LYS A 74 -5.83 2.96 6.31
C LYS A 74 -6.38 1.68 6.94
N CYS A 75 -6.28 0.54 6.25
CA CYS A 75 -6.91 -0.73 6.66
C CYS A 75 -6.36 -1.31 7.97
N LYS A 76 -5.13 -0.94 8.36
CA LYS A 76 -4.54 -1.28 9.65
C LYS A 76 -3.79 -0.09 10.22
N ASN A 77 -3.86 0.10 11.53
CA ASN A 77 -3.05 1.11 12.23
C ASN A 77 -1.68 0.55 12.61
N ILE A 78 -0.89 0.13 11.61
CA ILE A 78 0.45 -0.42 11.80
C ILE A 78 1.44 0.58 11.20
N GLN A 79 2.24 1.20 12.07
CA GLN A 79 3.31 2.10 11.65
C GLN A 79 4.42 1.32 10.96
N MET A 80 5.04 1.94 9.94
CA MET A 80 6.24 1.36 9.33
C MET A 80 7.40 1.43 10.34
N ASN A 81 8.18 0.37 10.41
CA ASN A 81 9.43 0.37 11.17
C ASN A 81 10.56 0.88 10.28
N SER A 82 10.76 2.20 10.28
CA SER A 82 11.78 2.88 9.48
C SER A 82 13.21 2.39 9.75
N GLN A 83 13.50 1.86 10.94
CA GLN A 83 14.81 1.27 11.26
C GLN A 83 15.12 0.03 10.41
N LYS A 84 14.12 -0.65 9.86
CA LYS A 84 14.29 -1.84 9.01
C LYS A 84 14.55 -1.53 7.54
N ILE A 85 14.40 -0.27 7.10
CA ILE A 85 14.61 0.12 5.71
C ILE A 85 16.06 -0.14 5.29
N GLY A 86 17.01 0.13 6.19
CA GLY A 86 18.42 -0.19 6.02
C GLY A 86 18.98 0.26 4.67
N ASN A 87 19.56 -0.68 3.92
CA ASN A 87 20.20 -0.42 2.63
C ASN A 87 19.24 -0.11 1.47
N MET A 88 17.93 -0.25 1.66
CA MET A 88 16.93 0.08 0.63
C MET A 88 16.67 1.58 0.54
N ALA A 89 17.02 2.36 1.57
CA ALA A 89 16.76 3.80 1.62
C ALA A 89 17.32 4.52 0.38
N ALA A 90 18.61 4.33 0.08
CA ALA A 90 19.25 4.95 -1.07
C ALA A 90 18.59 4.58 -2.41
N GLN A 91 18.04 3.36 -2.54
CA GLN A 91 17.31 2.97 -3.75
C GLN A 91 15.97 3.69 -3.82
N LEU A 92 15.22 3.73 -2.71
CA LEU A 92 13.93 4.40 -2.62
C LEU A 92 14.04 5.91 -2.81
N GLU A 93 15.11 6.55 -2.35
CA GLU A 93 15.38 7.98 -2.58
C GLU A 93 15.52 8.31 -4.07
N ILE A 94 16.02 7.36 -4.88
CA ILE A 94 16.16 7.52 -6.32
C ILE A 94 14.84 7.22 -7.04
N ILE A 95 14.20 6.09 -6.71
CA ILE A 95 13.05 5.60 -7.49
C ILE A 95 11.69 6.11 -6.98
N TRP A 96 11.61 6.50 -5.71
CA TRP A 96 10.38 6.91 -5.03
C TRP A 96 10.63 8.10 -4.09
N PRO A 97 11.21 9.21 -4.57
CA PRO A 97 11.46 10.38 -3.75
C PRO A 97 10.17 11.06 -3.32
N ASN A 98 10.24 11.74 -2.17
CA ASN A 98 9.31 12.82 -1.87
C ASN A 98 9.74 14.02 -2.73
N VAL A 99 9.12 14.18 -3.89
CA VAL A 99 9.48 15.21 -4.88
C VAL A 99 9.28 16.63 -4.33
N LEU A 100 8.32 16.84 -3.43
CA LEU A 100 8.06 18.15 -2.84
C LEU A 100 9.10 18.53 -1.77
N ASN A 101 9.57 17.55 -1.00
CA ASN A 101 10.53 17.78 0.07
C ASN A 101 11.45 16.56 0.28
N ARG A 102 12.65 16.57 -0.32
CA ARG A 102 13.61 15.45 -0.20
C ARG A 102 14.22 15.30 1.20
N THR A 103 13.96 16.22 2.13
CA THR A 103 14.35 16.03 3.54
C THR A 103 13.40 15.08 4.30
N ASP A 104 12.19 14.82 3.77
CA ASP A 104 11.15 13.99 4.40
C ASP A 104 10.79 12.77 3.53
N HIS A 105 11.79 11.96 3.18
CA HIS A 105 11.56 10.68 2.47
C HIS A 105 10.88 9.65 3.37
N ILE A 106 11.37 9.49 4.60
CA ILE A 106 10.86 8.48 5.54
C ILE A 106 9.40 8.75 5.89
N GLY A 107 9.06 9.98 6.29
CA GLY A 107 7.69 10.33 6.63
C GLY A 107 6.74 10.22 5.42
N PHE A 108 7.24 10.48 4.20
CA PHE A 108 6.49 10.20 2.98
C PHE A 108 6.18 8.71 2.81
N TRP A 109 7.17 7.82 2.90
CA TRP A 109 6.93 6.37 2.78
C TRP A 109 6.08 5.81 3.93
N GLU A 110 6.19 6.37 5.14
CA GLU A 110 5.32 6.02 6.28
C GLU A 110 3.86 6.34 5.96
N ARG A 111 3.59 7.51 5.36
CA ARG A 111 2.24 7.91 4.93
C ARG A 111 1.72 7.00 3.80
N GLU A 112 2.55 6.67 2.82
CA GLU A 112 2.17 5.74 1.73
C GLU A 112 1.87 4.33 2.25
N TRP A 113 2.70 3.81 3.15
CA TRP A 113 2.45 2.53 3.81
C TRP A 113 1.15 2.55 4.61
N LEU A 114 1.00 3.53 5.52
CA LEU A 114 -0.15 3.61 6.41
C LEU A 114 -1.45 3.74 5.62
N LYS A 115 -1.47 4.61 4.61
CA LYS A 115 -2.65 4.90 3.81
C LYS A 115 -2.98 3.77 2.84
N HIS A 116 -1.99 3.21 2.14
CA HIS A 116 -2.24 2.28 1.03
C HIS A 116 -1.68 0.88 1.29
N GLY A 117 -0.41 0.77 1.69
CA GLY A 117 0.26 -0.52 1.89
C GLY A 117 -0.43 -1.45 2.90
N THR A 118 -1.02 -0.90 3.97
CA THR A 118 -1.76 -1.67 4.99
C THR A 118 -2.99 -2.40 4.45
N CYS A 119 -3.49 -2.02 3.27
CA CYS A 119 -4.64 -2.62 2.60
C CYS A 119 -4.26 -3.76 1.66
N GLY A 120 -2.96 -4.01 1.40
CA GLY A 120 -2.53 -4.99 0.40
C GLY A 120 -2.50 -6.45 0.86
N TYR A 121 -2.87 -6.75 2.11
CA TYR A 121 -2.85 -8.12 2.65
C TYR A 121 -3.85 -9.04 1.92
N PRO A 122 -3.53 -10.32 1.64
CA PRO A 122 -2.31 -11.04 2.02
C PRO A 122 -1.11 -10.87 1.08
N THR A 123 -1.29 -10.26 -0.10
CA THR A 123 -0.23 -10.11 -1.11
C THR A 123 0.92 -9.24 -0.59
N ILE A 124 0.61 -8.09 0.01
CA ILE A 124 1.55 -7.29 0.79
C ILE A 124 1.42 -7.71 2.25
N ARG A 125 2.51 -8.23 2.82
CA ARG A 125 2.50 -8.92 4.13
C ARG A 125 2.85 -7.98 5.28
N ASP A 126 3.80 -7.09 5.02
CA ASP A 126 4.35 -6.14 5.97
C ASP A 126 4.94 -4.94 5.20
N ASP A 127 5.36 -3.94 5.95
CA ASP A 127 5.95 -2.69 5.48
C ASP A 127 7.19 -2.92 4.60
N MET A 128 8.09 -3.80 5.02
CA MET A 128 9.30 -4.11 4.25
C MET A 128 8.96 -4.85 2.96
N HIS A 129 7.94 -5.71 2.97
CA HIS A 129 7.45 -6.37 1.76
C HIS A 129 6.86 -5.35 0.79
N TYR A 130 6.15 -4.33 1.27
CA TYR A 130 5.62 -3.25 0.45
C TYR A 130 6.72 -2.46 -0.27
N LEU A 131 7.71 -1.95 0.48
CA LEU A 131 8.83 -1.20 -0.08
C LEU A 131 9.63 -2.03 -1.09
N LYS A 132 9.93 -3.29 -0.76
CA LYS A 132 10.64 -4.22 -1.67
C LYS A 132 9.84 -4.51 -2.92
N THR A 133 8.52 -4.61 -2.82
CA THR A 133 7.64 -4.82 -3.97
C THR A 133 7.73 -3.63 -4.93
N VAL A 134 7.68 -2.41 -4.40
CA VAL A 134 7.84 -1.20 -5.22
C VAL A 134 9.19 -1.15 -5.92
N ILE A 135 10.29 -1.44 -5.20
CA ILE A 135 11.63 -1.53 -5.81
C ILE A 135 11.64 -2.58 -6.93
N LYS A 136 11.10 -3.77 -6.66
CA LYS A 136 11.05 -4.87 -7.63
C LYS A 136 10.26 -4.49 -8.89
N MET A 137 9.09 -3.87 -8.74
CA MET A 137 8.25 -3.45 -9.86
C MET A 137 8.97 -2.41 -10.73
N TYR A 138 9.56 -1.39 -10.09
CA TYR A 138 10.25 -0.33 -10.81
C TYR A 138 11.55 -0.80 -11.49
N ILE A 139 12.44 -1.46 -10.74
CA ILE A 139 13.79 -1.80 -11.21
C ILE A 139 13.83 -3.15 -11.91
N THR A 140 13.34 -4.21 -11.26
CA THR A 140 13.56 -5.59 -11.73
C THR A 140 12.59 -5.96 -12.86
N GLN A 141 11.33 -5.50 -12.75
CA GLN A 141 10.30 -5.77 -13.76
C GLN A 141 10.28 -4.72 -14.87
N LYS A 142 11.17 -3.71 -14.81
CA LYS A 142 11.31 -2.63 -15.80
C LYS A 142 9.98 -1.96 -16.12
N GLN A 143 9.16 -1.74 -15.08
CA GLN A 143 7.90 -1.02 -15.21
C GLN A 143 8.11 0.50 -15.13
N ASN A 144 9.34 0.98 -15.18
CA ASN A 144 9.63 2.41 -15.27
C ASN A 144 9.05 2.97 -16.58
N VAL A 145 8.31 4.08 -16.49
CA VAL A 145 7.78 4.78 -17.66
C VAL A 145 8.94 5.54 -18.31
N SER A 146 9.40 5.03 -19.45
CA SER A 146 10.41 5.63 -20.33
C SER A 146 9.78 6.21 -21.59
#